data_AF-Q8MT69-F1
#
_entry.id   AF-Q8MT69-F1
#
_cell.length_a   1.000
_cell.length_b   1.000
_cell.length_c   1.000
_cell.angle_alpha   90.00
_cell.angle_beta   90.00
_cell.angle_gamma   90.00
#
_symmetry.space_group_name_H-M   'P 1'
#
loop_
_entity.id
_entity.type
_entity.pdbx_description
1 polymer ?
#
loop_
_entity_poly.entity_id
_entity_poly.type
_entity_poly.pdbx_seq_one_letter_code
_entity_poly.pdbx_strand_id
1 'polypeptide(L)' 'MSRLHGLKPVFDIPLHVPIQTVVVTPGNTHILAPLRDGRLAVIAVQLPSGGNKKHSVLNV' A
#
# COMPACT_ATOMS: atom_id res chain seq x y z
N MET A 1 -13.77 -7.97 10.92
CA MET A 1 -12.34 -7.85 10.54
C MET A 1 -12.28 -7.12 9.21
N SER A 2 -11.82 -5.87 9.20
CA SER A 2 -12.07 -4.89 8.13
C SER A 2 -11.17 -5.08 6.90
N ARG A 3 -11.45 -6.09 6.08
CA ARG A 3 -11.09 -6.00 4.66
C ARG A 3 -12.06 -5.02 4.01
N LEU A 4 -11.57 -3.85 3.64
CA LEU A 4 -12.36 -2.83 2.98
C LEU A 4 -12.98 -3.46 1.70
N HIS A 5 -14.30 -3.66 1.71
CA HIS A 5 -15.14 -4.03 0.56
C HIS A 5 -14.55 -5.04 -0.45
N GLY A 6 -14.01 -6.17 0.00
CA GLY A 6 -13.53 -7.22 -0.91
C GLY A 6 -12.16 -6.97 -1.54
N LEU A 7 -11.45 -5.91 -1.14
CA LEU A 7 -10.05 -5.72 -1.53
C LEU A 7 -9.16 -6.78 -0.89
N LYS A 8 -8.26 -7.36 -1.70
CA LYS A 8 -7.19 -8.27 -1.22
C LYS A 8 -6.04 -7.44 -0.66
N PRO A 9 -5.70 -7.57 0.64
CA PRO A 9 -4.52 -6.91 1.19
C PRO A 9 -3.26 -7.36 0.44
N VAL A 10 -2.40 -6.40 0.09
CA VAL A 10 -1.12 -6.69 -0.61
C VAL A 10 -0.02 -6.94 0.42
N PHE A 11 0.06 -6.11 1.45
CA PHE A 11 0.99 -6.24 2.57
C PHE A 11 0.46 -5.49 3.79
N ASP A 12 0.99 -5.82 4.95
CA ASP A 12 0.75 -5.13 6.22
C ASP A 12 2.08 -4.68 6.83
N ILE A 13 2.12 -3.51 7.46
CA ILE A 13 3.30 -3.01 8.19
C ILE A 13 2.91 -2.80 9.64
N PRO A 14 3.46 -3.57 10.60
CA PRO A 14 3.21 -3.33 12.01
C PRO A 14 3.96 -2.07 12.45
N LEU A 15 3.27 -1.19 13.20
CA LEU A 15 3.86 0.02 13.75
C LEU A 15 3.68 0.04 15.27
N HIS A 16 4.79 0.26 15.98
CA HIS A 16 4.78 0.43 17.44
C HIS A 16 4.24 1.80 17.87
N VAL A 17 4.30 2.79 16.99
CA VAL A 17 3.80 4.15 17.21
C VAL A 17 2.63 4.39 16.25
N PRO A 18 1.46 4.87 16.71
CA PRO A 18 0.34 5.17 15.84
C PRO A 18 0.67 6.27 14.82
N ILE A 19 0.14 6.12 13.61
CA ILE A 19 0.20 7.16 12.57
C ILE A 19 -0.86 8.24 12.83
N GLN A 20 -0.58 9.46 12.43
CA GLN A 20 -1.54 10.57 12.45
C GLN A 20 -2.37 10.64 11.17
N THR A 21 -1.72 10.37 10.03
CA THR A 21 -2.32 10.46 8.70
C THR A 21 -1.51 9.62 7.70
N VAL A 22 -1.98 9.55 6.46
CA VAL A 22 -1.29 8.95 5.30
C VAL A 22 -1.32 9.94 4.15
N VAL A 23 -0.17 10.17 3.51
CA VAL A 23 -0.04 11.00 2.30
C VAL A 23 0.70 10.20 1.22
N VAL A 24 0.21 10.25 -0.01
CA VAL A 24 0.88 9.65 -1.17
C VAL A 24 1.62 10.74 -1.93
N THR A 25 2.89 10.51 -2.26
CA THR A 25 3.66 11.47 -3.05
C THR A 25 3.16 11.56 -4.49
N PRO A 26 3.29 12.72 -5.16
CA PRO A 26 3.01 12.82 -6.59
C PRO A 26 3.79 11.73 -7.37
N GLY A 27 3.09 11.06 -8.29
CA GLY A 27 3.65 9.94 -9.05
C GLY A 27 3.61 8.58 -8.35
N ASN A 28 2.95 8.46 -7.19
CA ASN A 28 2.74 7.20 -6.46
C ASN A 28 4.04 6.43 -6.18
N THR A 29 5.12 7.15 -5.90
CA THR A 29 6.44 6.55 -5.65
C THR A 29 6.62 6.18 -4.18
N HIS A 30 6.01 6.94 -3.27
CA HIS A 30 6.16 6.77 -1.84
C HIS A 30 4.85 7.07 -1.11
N ILE A 31 4.67 6.40 0.03
CA ILE A 31 3.68 6.73 1.04
C ILE A 31 4.43 7.29 2.25
N LEU A 32 3.95 8.43 2.74
CA LEU A 32 4.46 9.12 3.93
C LEU A 32 3.44 8.93 5.06
N ALA A 33 3.89 8.38 6.19
CA ALA A 33 3.07 8.14 7.37
C ALA A 33 3.70 8.82 8.60
N PRO A 34 3.30 10.07 8.92
CA PRO A 34 3.76 10.77 10.12
C PRO A 34 3.34 10.03 11.38
N LEU A 35 4.31 9.74 12.24
CA LEU A 35 4.12 9.07 13.53
C LEU A 35 3.86 10.11 14.62
N ARG A 36 3.10 9.74 15.66
CA ARG A 36 2.76 10.65 16.76
C ARG A 36 3.95 11.06 17.64
N ASP A 37 5.10 10.41 17.51
CA ASP A 37 6.35 10.75 18.20
C ASP A 37 7.19 11.80 17.45
N GLY A 38 6.68 12.34 16.35
CA GLY A 38 7.36 13.35 15.53
C GLY A 38 8.27 12.77 14.45
N ARG A 39 8.32 11.44 14.30
CA ARG A 39 9.07 10.77 13.23
C ARG A 39 8.22 10.57 11.98
N LEU A 40 8.87 10.26 10.87
CA LEU A 40 8.22 9.98 9.58
C LEU A 40 8.60 8.59 9.07
N ALA A 41 7.62 7.72 8.88
CA ALA A 41 7.81 6.47 8.15
C ALA A 41 7.64 6.73 6.64
N VAL A 42 8.66 6.37 5.86
CA VAL A 42 8.65 6.48 4.39
C VAL A 42 8.57 5.07 3.81
N ILE A 43 7.49 4.78 3.10
CA ILE A 43 7.20 3.47 2.55
C ILE A 43 7.27 3.58 1.03
N ALA A 44 8.24 2.91 0.40
CA ALA A 44 8.30 2.84 -1.05
C ALA A 44 7.09 2.07 -1.59
N VAL A 45 6.43 2.62 -2.61
CA VAL A 45 5.36 1.92 -3.31
C VAL A 45 5.99 1.21 -4.50
N GLN A 46 6.06 -0.11 -4.44
CA GLN A 46 6.46 -0.88 -5.61
C GLN A 46 5.36 -0.74 -6.67
N LEU A 47 5.65 0.04 -7.71
CA LEU A 47 4.79 0.15 -8.87
C LEU A 47 4.60 -1.26 -9.45
N PRO A 48 3.36 -1.66 -9.84
CA PRO A 48 3.18 -2.90 -10.58
C PRO A 48 4.08 -2.82 -11.81
N SER A 49 5.08 -3.69 -11.89
CA SER A 49 5.83 -3.83 -13.13
C SER A 49 4.83 -4.18 -14.22
N GLY A 50 4.79 -3.38 -15.29
CA GLY A 50 3.79 -3.42 -16.36
C GLY A 50 3.79 -4.70 -17.21
N GLY A 51 4.09 -5.86 -16.63
CA GLY A 51 3.86 -7.16 -17.24
C GLY A 51 2.38 -7.46 -17.23
N ASN A 52 1.68 -7.02 -18.28
CA ASN A 52 0.32 -7.43 -18.60
C ASN A 52 0.28 -8.95 -18.83
N LYS A 53 0.21 -9.74 -17.76
CA LYS A 53 -0.17 -11.15 -17.88
C LYS A 53 -1.65 -11.15 -18.20
N LYS A 54 -1.96 -11.15 -19.50
CA LYS A 54 -3.30 -11.42 -20.03
C LYS A 54 -3.82 -12.66 -19.31
N HIS A 55 -4.82 -12.47 -18.45
CA HIS A 55 -5.47 -13.56 -17.76
C HIS A 55 -6.23 -14.36 -18.83
N SER A 56 -5.62 -15.44 -19.32
CA SER A 56 -6.30 -16.38 -20.22
C SER A 56 -7.26 -17.20 -19.36
N VAL A 57 -8.54 -16.87 -19.42
CA VAL A 57 -9.58 -17.71 -18.83
C VAL A 57 -9.73 -18.91 -19.77
N LEU A 58 -9.21 -20.07 -19.35
CA LEU A 58 -9.54 -21.33 -19.99
C LEU A 58 -10.98 -21.68 -19.61
N ASN A 59 -11.86 -21.64 -20.61
CA ASN A 59 -13.23 -22.11 -20.48
C ASN A 59 -13.18 -23.64 -20.32
N VAL A 60 -13.69 -24.16 -19.21
CA VAL A 60 -13.93 -25.59 -18.98
C VAL A 60 -15.31 -25.94 -19.50
#